data_AF-A0AAE1VZM0-F1
#
_entry.id   AF-A0AAE1VZM0-F1
#
_cell.length_a   1.000
_cell.length_b   1.000
_cell.length_c   1.000
_cell.angle_alpha   90.00
_cell.angle_beta   90.00
_cell.angle_gamma   90.00
#
_symmetry.space_group_name_H-M   'P 1'
#
loop_
_entity.id
_entity.type
_entity.pdbx_description
1 polymer ?
#
loop_
_entity_poly.entity_id
_entity_poly.type
_entity_poly.pdbx_seq_one_letter_code
_entity_poly.pdbx_strand_id
1 'polypeptide(L)'
;MHLSALRSSLSSKVRKISFSYCSAPLNRYQEQDERCRLKDQEVKENKEPLIGSRARIHKLIASQSDPLLAKEIFDLACRQPNFQHSYATYHSLILKLGRSHHFSLMHGVLSCLKSHNYSISPSLFTQIIEIYGDAKLHEKVLKTFYTILEFNIKPLTKHLNYILEILVANRNFLQPAFDLFSLPINMESPPTPSPTTL
;
A
#
# COMPACT_ATOMS: atom_id res chain seq x y z
N MET A 1 27.06 13.98 -9.22
CA MET A 1 26.06 13.54 -10.22
C MET A 1 25.89 12.00 -10.28
N HIS A 2 25.98 11.25 -9.16
CA HIS A 2 26.08 9.77 -9.22
C HIS A 2 24.88 8.99 -8.62
N LEU A 3 23.97 9.64 -7.89
CA LEU A 3 22.85 8.97 -7.20
C LEU A 3 21.61 8.73 -8.09
N SER A 4 21.40 9.53 -9.13
CA SER A 4 20.26 9.38 -10.04
C SER A 4 20.37 8.16 -10.94
N ALA A 5 21.59 7.76 -11.32
CA ALA A 5 21.86 6.64 -12.22
C ALA A 5 21.66 5.26 -11.55
N LEU A 6 21.94 5.14 -10.25
CA LEU A 6 21.65 3.90 -9.50
C LEU A 6 20.15 3.69 -9.31
N ARG A 7 19.39 4.77 -9.07
CA ARG A 7 17.93 4.73 -8.92
C ARG A 7 17.22 4.30 -10.21
N SER A 8 17.72 4.74 -11.37
CA SER A 8 17.20 4.32 -12.68
C SER A 8 17.58 2.87 -13.02
N SER A 9 18.79 2.43 -12.66
CA SER A 9 19.27 1.05 -12.85
C SER A 9 18.52 0.03 -11.97
N LEU A 10 18.14 0.41 -10.74
CA LEU A 10 17.34 -0.45 -9.87
C LEU A 10 15.89 -0.57 -10.38
N SER A 11 15.30 0.53 -10.84
CA SER A 11 13.97 0.54 -11.46
C SER A 11 13.92 -0.33 -12.72
N SER A 12 14.98 -0.35 -13.53
CA SER A 12 15.04 -1.18 -14.76
C SER A 12 15.27 -2.66 -14.49
N LYS A 13 15.94 -3.03 -13.40
CA LYS A 13 16.12 -4.44 -12.98
C LYS A 13 14.87 -5.04 -12.33
N VAL A 14 14.11 -4.25 -11.57
CA VAL A 14 12.80 -4.67 -11.01
C VAL A 14 11.76 -4.91 -12.12
N ARG A 15 11.82 -4.15 -13.22
CA ARG A 15 10.93 -4.33 -14.40
C ARG A 15 11.10 -5.66 -15.14
N LYS A 16 12.18 -6.43 -14.90
CA LYS A 16 12.44 -7.71 -15.60
C LYS A 16 11.87 -8.95 -14.90
N ILE A 17 11.25 -8.81 -13.73
CA ILE A 17 10.57 -9.94 -13.09
C ILE A 17 9.12 -9.95 -13.59
N SER A 18 8.91 -10.67 -14.70
CA SER A 18 7.58 -10.90 -15.26
C SER A 18 6.79 -11.82 -14.33
N PHE A 19 5.80 -11.28 -13.62
CA PHE A 19 4.84 -12.06 -12.85
C PHE A 19 3.59 -12.29 -13.70
N SER A 20 3.39 -13.55 -14.10
CA SER A 20 2.21 -14.03 -14.81
C SER A 20 0.97 -13.82 -13.94
N TYR A 21 0.09 -12.91 -14.35
CA TYR A 21 -1.25 -12.78 -13.79
C TYR A 21 -2.02 -14.08 -14.02
N CYS A 22 -2.63 -14.62 -12.97
CA CYS A 22 -3.57 -15.73 -13.08
C CYS A 22 -4.89 -15.16 -13.64
N SER A 23 -5.27 -15.60 -14.84
CA SER A 23 -6.40 -15.10 -15.60
C SER A 23 -7.74 -15.62 -15.06
N ALA A 24 -8.58 -14.72 -14.54
CA ALA A 24 -10.02 -14.89 -14.38
C ALA A 24 -10.73 -13.52 -14.57
N PRO A 25 -11.99 -13.45 -15.03
CA PRO A 25 -12.53 -12.27 -15.72
C PRO A 25 -12.74 -11.08 -14.77
N LEU A 26 -12.13 -9.94 -15.11
CA LEU A 26 -11.84 -8.81 -14.23
C LEU A 26 -12.77 -7.59 -14.44
N ASN A 27 -13.91 -7.79 -15.11
CA ASN A 27 -14.72 -6.67 -15.64
C ASN A 27 -15.40 -5.78 -14.57
N ARG A 28 -15.71 -6.29 -13.37
CA ARG A 28 -16.47 -5.49 -12.38
C ARG A 28 -15.64 -4.56 -11.49
N TYR A 29 -14.32 -4.75 -11.41
CA TYR A 29 -13.43 -3.94 -10.56
C TYR A 29 -12.63 -2.89 -11.36
N GLN A 30 -12.45 -3.06 -12.67
CA GLN A 30 -11.77 -2.09 -13.53
C GLN A 30 -12.62 -0.84 -13.81
N GLU A 31 -13.94 -0.97 -13.96
CA GLU A 31 -14.83 0.17 -14.24
C GLU A 31 -14.93 1.19 -13.08
N GLN A 32 -14.52 0.80 -11.87
CA GLN A 32 -14.52 1.69 -10.70
C GLN A 32 -13.22 2.50 -10.57
N ASP A 33 -12.09 1.94 -11.03
CA ASP A 33 -10.76 2.57 -11.01
C ASP A 33 -10.65 3.76 -12.00
N GLU A 34 -11.39 3.71 -13.12
CA GLU A 34 -11.45 4.82 -14.09
C GLU A 34 -12.36 5.97 -13.65
N ARG A 35 -13.37 5.72 -12.82
CA ARG A 35 -14.38 6.75 -12.49
C ARG A 35 -13.83 7.87 -11.60
N CYS A 36 -12.81 7.59 -10.80
CA CYS A 36 -12.09 8.62 -10.02
C CYS A 36 -11.21 9.52 -10.90
N ARG A 37 -10.93 9.15 -12.17
CA ARG A 37 -9.90 9.78 -13.02
C ARG A 37 -10.41 10.88 -13.96
N LEU A 38 -11.68 10.89 -14.33
CA LEU A 38 -12.16 11.80 -15.39
C LEU A 38 -12.83 13.05 -14.83
N LYS A 39 -12.05 14.09 -14.48
CA LYS A 39 -12.57 15.47 -14.41
C LYS A 39 -11.50 16.49 -14.81
N ASP A 40 -11.39 16.72 -16.11
CA ASP A 40 -11.02 18.01 -16.69
C ASP A 40 -12.01 18.29 -17.83
N GLN A 41 -13.05 19.08 -17.55
CA GLN A 41 -13.39 20.35 -18.23
C GLN A 41 -14.81 20.81 -17.82
N GLU A 42 -14.84 21.93 -17.07
CA GLU A 42 -15.88 22.96 -16.89
C GLU A 42 -17.35 22.58 -16.57
N VAL A 43 -17.83 22.95 -15.37
CA VAL A 43 -18.62 24.18 -15.08
C VAL A 43 -18.46 24.50 -13.57
N LYS A 44 -18.16 25.76 -13.26
CA LYS A 44 -18.13 26.31 -11.89
C LYS A 44 -19.55 26.35 -11.30
N GLU A 45 -19.90 25.38 -10.48
CA GLU A 45 -20.92 25.54 -9.45
C GLU A 45 -20.31 25.21 -8.09
N ASN A 46 -20.18 26.22 -7.23
CA ASN A 46 -19.87 26.07 -5.81
C ASN A 46 -21.06 25.40 -5.11
N LYS A 47 -21.21 24.09 -5.25
CA LYS A 47 -22.09 23.28 -4.40
C LYS A 47 -21.22 22.55 -3.40
N GLU A 48 -21.42 22.85 -2.12
CA GLU A 48 -20.91 22.05 -1.01
C GLU A 48 -21.16 20.56 -1.29
N PRO A 49 -20.21 19.66 -0.99
CA PRO A 49 -20.41 18.24 -1.21
C PRO A 49 -21.65 17.76 -0.46
N LEU A 50 -22.63 17.23 -1.21
CA LEU A 50 -23.99 16.89 -0.75
C LEU A 50 -24.03 15.94 0.47
N ILE A 51 -22.93 15.22 0.68
CA ILE A 51 -22.77 14.15 1.67
C ILE A 51 -22.11 14.65 2.98
N GLY A 52 -21.66 15.91 3.00
CA GLY A 52 -21.06 16.58 4.16
C GLY A 52 -19.54 16.74 4.05
N SER A 53 -18.95 17.38 5.07
CA SER A 53 -17.53 17.72 5.06
C SER A 53 -16.61 16.48 5.02
N ARG A 54 -15.40 16.64 4.46
CA ARG A 54 -14.38 15.58 4.40
C ARG A 54 -14.07 14.98 5.79
N ALA A 55 -14.06 15.81 6.83
CA ALA A 55 -13.84 15.38 8.21
C ALA A 55 -14.99 14.50 8.72
N ARG A 56 -16.25 14.85 8.40
CA ARG A 56 -17.42 14.05 8.74
C ARG A 56 -17.36 12.68 8.04
N ILE A 57 -16.99 12.66 6.76
CA ILE A 57 -16.86 11.40 6.01
C ILE A 57 -15.74 10.52 6.53
N HIS A 58 -14.59 11.10 6.84
CA HIS A 58 -13.53 10.38 7.53
C HIS A 58 -14.04 9.74 8.81
N LYS A 59 -14.72 10.52 9.67
CA LYS A 59 -15.23 10.03 10.95
C LYS A 59 -16.23 8.88 10.77
N LEU A 60 -17.16 9.01 9.80
CA LEU A 60 -18.14 7.97 9.47
C LEU A 60 -17.44 6.67 9.07
N ILE A 61 -16.49 6.73 8.13
CA ILE A 61 -15.73 5.56 7.65
C ILE A 61 -14.91 4.94 8.80
N ALA A 62 -14.23 5.76 9.61
CA ALA A 62 -13.44 5.29 10.73
C ALA A 62 -14.30 4.55 11.77
N SER A 63 -15.48 5.11 12.09
CA SER A 63 -16.41 4.56 13.08
C SER A 63 -17.22 3.34 12.60
N GLN A 64 -17.28 3.11 11.29
CA GLN A 64 -18.08 2.01 10.75
C GLN A 64 -17.44 0.65 11.09
N SER A 65 -18.20 -0.26 11.70
CA SER A 65 -17.71 -1.60 12.08
C SER A 65 -17.58 -2.50 10.86
N ASP A 66 -18.54 -2.44 9.94
CA ASP A 66 -18.52 -3.23 8.71
C ASP A 66 -17.52 -2.64 7.68
N PRO A 67 -16.46 -3.37 7.32
CA PRO A 67 -15.47 -2.91 6.35
C PRO A 67 -16.04 -2.67 4.94
N LEU A 68 -17.06 -3.42 4.53
CA LEU A 68 -17.68 -3.29 3.21
C LEU A 68 -18.58 -2.05 3.16
N LEU A 69 -19.34 -1.80 4.23
CA LEU A 69 -20.13 -0.56 4.35
C LEU A 69 -19.21 0.68 4.43
N ALA A 70 -18.07 0.56 5.12
CA ALA A 70 -17.06 1.62 5.13
C ALA A 70 -16.52 1.92 3.72
N LYS A 71 -16.31 0.89 2.90
CA LYS A 71 -15.93 1.02 1.49
C LYS A 71 -17.05 1.62 0.64
N GLU A 72 -18.29 1.25 0.87
CA GLU A 72 -19.43 1.83 0.14
C GLU A 72 -19.57 3.34 0.42
N ILE A 73 -19.45 3.75 1.70
CA ILE A 73 -19.45 5.18 2.08
C ILE A 73 -18.29 5.91 1.38
N PHE A 74 -17.11 5.30 1.34
CA PHE A 74 -15.95 5.85 0.64
C PHE A 74 -16.25 6.07 -0.86
N ASP A 75 -16.82 5.07 -1.54
CA ASP A 75 -17.16 5.15 -2.97
C ASP A 75 -18.29 6.15 -3.27
N LEU A 76 -19.29 6.22 -2.39
CA LEU A 76 -20.37 7.21 -2.46
C LEU A 76 -19.83 8.64 -2.39
N ALA A 77 -18.88 8.89 -1.49
CA ALA A 77 -18.25 10.19 -1.35
C ALA A 77 -17.36 10.54 -2.56
N CYS A 78 -16.62 9.58 -3.12
CA CYS A 78 -15.82 9.77 -4.34
C CYS A 78 -16.65 10.20 -5.56
N ARG A 79 -17.93 9.79 -5.62
CA ARG A 79 -18.83 10.16 -6.74
C ARG A 79 -19.22 11.64 -6.73
N GLN A 80 -19.05 12.34 -5.62
CA GLN A 80 -19.44 13.74 -5.51
C GLN A 80 -18.51 14.65 -6.35
N PRO A 81 -19.05 15.68 -7.01
CA PRO A 81 -18.23 16.67 -7.71
C PRO A 81 -17.27 17.36 -6.73
N ASN A 82 -16.03 17.53 -7.15
CA ASN A 82 -14.96 18.22 -6.41
C ASN A 82 -14.64 17.62 -5.03
N PHE A 83 -15.10 16.40 -4.73
CA PHE A 83 -14.78 15.72 -3.49
C PHE A 83 -13.55 14.83 -3.68
N GLN A 84 -12.57 14.99 -2.80
CA GLN A 84 -11.44 14.08 -2.67
C GLN A 84 -11.23 13.72 -1.20
N HIS A 85 -11.02 12.42 -0.95
CA HIS A 85 -10.72 11.93 0.39
C HIS A 85 -9.38 12.47 0.90
N SER A 86 -9.23 12.58 2.21
CA SER A 86 -7.92 12.86 2.80
C SER A 86 -7.08 11.58 2.88
N TYR A 87 -5.76 11.73 2.97
CA TYR A 87 -4.85 10.61 3.26
C TYR A 87 -5.30 9.81 4.48
N ALA A 88 -5.77 10.48 5.53
CA ALA A 88 -6.26 9.82 6.74
C ALA A 88 -7.43 8.88 6.44
N THR A 89 -8.34 9.24 5.54
CA THR A 89 -9.47 8.37 5.16
C THR A 89 -8.99 7.13 4.39
N TYR A 90 -8.07 7.31 3.44
CA TYR A 90 -7.43 6.18 2.75
C TYR A 90 -6.74 5.26 3.75
N HIS A 91 -5.92 5.82 4.63
CA HIS A 91 -5.19 5.08 5.67
C HIS A 91 -6.13 4.24 6.52
N SER A 92 -7.18 4.84 7.10
CA SER A 92 -8.14 4.12 7.93
C SER A 92 -8.89 3.02 7.17
N LEU A 93 -9.27 3.26 5.91
CA LEU A 93 -9.98 2.27 5.10
C LEU A 93 -9.08 1.10 4.69
N ILE A 94 -7.83 1.36 4.29
CA ILE A 94 -6.85 0.33 3.94
C ILE A 94 -6.65 -0.64 5.12
N LEU A 95 -6.40 -0.10 6.31
CA LEU A 95 -6.21 -0.93 7.51
C LEU A 95 -7.47 -1.72 7.88
N LYS A 96 -8.66 -1.11 7.73
CA LYS A 96 -9.92 -1.77 8.03
C LYS A 96 -10.19 -2.95 7.09
N LEU A 97 -9.96 -2.77 5.78
CA LEU A 97 -10.08 -3.84 4.79
C LEU A 97 -9.02 -4.92 4.97
N GLY A 98 -7.79 -4.53 5.32
CA GLY A 98 -6.70 -5.48 5.57
C GLY A 98 -6.96 -6.38 6.77
N ARG A 99 -7.36 -5.80 7.91
CA ARG A 99 -7.67 -6.55 9.15
C ARG A 99 -8.88 -7.48 9.02
N SER A 100 -9.77 -7.20 8.07
CA SER A 100 -10.92 -8.05 7.72
C SER A 100 -10.63 -9.03 6.57
N HIS A 101 -9.36 -9.14 6.15
CA HIS A 101 -8.90 -10.00 5.05
C HIS A 101 -9.54 -9.70 3.68
N HIS A 102 -10.15 -8.53 3.50
CA HIS A 102 -10.65 -8.05 2.20
C HIS A 102 -9.51 -7.48 1.34
N PHE A 103 -8.49 -8.32 1.07
CA PHE A 103 -7.25 -7.89 0.45
C PHE A 103 -7.41 -7.33 -0.96
N SER A 104 -8.31 -7.90 -1.77
CA SER A 104 -8.56 -7.39 -3.13
C SER A 104 -9.06 -5.94 -3.10
N LEU A 105 -9.98 -5.62 -2.18
CA LEU A 105 -10.48 -4.26 -1.98
C LEU A 105 -9.40 -3.35 -1.41
N MET A 106 -8.63 -3.84 -0.43
CA MET A 106 -7.51 -3.10 0.14
C MET A 106 -6.48 -2.69 -0.94
N HIS A 107 -6.13 -3.61 -1.83
CA HIS A 107 -5.25 -3.34 -2.97
C HIS A 107 -5.85 -2.30 -3.93
N GLY A 108 -7.14 -2.39 -4.24
CA GLY A 108 -7.81 -1.37 -5.05
C GLY A 108 -7.71 0.03 -4.44
N VAL A 109 -7.89 0.15 -3.12
CA VAL A 109 -7.75 1.43 -2.40
C VAL A 109 -6.29 1.89 -2.37
N LEU A 110 -5.31 1.00 -2.20
CA LEU A 110 -3.89 1.32 -2.28
C LEU A 110 -3.47 1.82 -3.66
N SER A 111 -3.96 1.19 -4.73
CA SER A 111 -3.70 1.63 -6.11
C SER A 111 -4.27 3.02 -6.37
N CYS A 112 -5.50 3.27 -5.90
CA CYS A 112 -6.11 4.59 -5.94
C CYS A 112 -5.30 5.61 -5.11
N LEU A 113 -4.82 5.23 -3.92
CA LEU A 113 -3.96 6.11 -3.11
C LEU A 113 -2.65 6.47 -3.85
N LYS A 114 -2.04 5.52 -4.57
CA LYS A 114 -0.83 5.73 -5.38
C LYS A 114 -1.04 6.71 -6.53
N SER A 115 -2.22 6.70 -7.14
CA SER A 115 -2.55 7.64 -8.22
C SER A 115 -2.74 9.08 -7.74
N HIS A 116 -2.91 9.27 -6.43
CA HIS A 116 -2.97 10.59 -5.82
C HIS A 116 -1.59 10.96 -5.28
N ASN A 117 -1.17 12.22 -5.46
CA ASN A 117 0.14 12.72 -5.02
C ASN A 117 0.20 13.00 -3.51
N TYR A 118 -0.24 12.05 -2.67
CA TYR A 118 -0.13 12.17 -1.22
C TYR A 118 1.26 11.78 -0.73
N SER A 119 1.73 12.47 0.32
CA SER A 119 2.85 11.99 1.13
C SER A 119 2.38 10.80 1.97
N ILE A 120 2.79 9.59 1.59
CA ILE A 120 2.38 8.36 2.25
C ILE A 120 3.37 8.04 3.36
N SER A 121 2.84 7.82 4.56
CA SER A 121 3.67 7.50 5.72
C SER A 121 4.23 6.07 5.61
N PRO A 122 5.53 5.85 5.89
CA PRO A 122 6.10 4.51 5.99
C PRO A 122 5.35 3.61 6.99
N SER A 123 4.73 4.18 8.02
CA SER A 123 3.99 3.41 9.04
C SER A 123 2.81 2.61 8.49
N LEU A 124 2.18 3.08 7.41
CA LEU A 124 1.12 2.33 6.72
C LEU A 124 1.64 0.96 6.25
N PHE A 125 2.85 0.93 5.70
CA PHE A 125 3.45 -0.30 5.21
C PHE A 125 3.88 -1.23 6.35
N THR A 126 4.33 -0.69 7.48
CA THR A 126 4.52 -1.50 8.69
C THR A 126 3.24 -2.26 9.05
N GLN A 127 2.11 -1.57 9.09
CA GLN A 127 0.81 -2.17 9.45
C GLN A 127 0.29 -3.14 8.39
N ILE A 128 0.56 -2.89 7.10
CA ILE A 128 0.22 -3.83 6.02
C ILE A 128 1.05 -5.12 6.14
N ILE A 129 2.34 -5.02 6.50
CA ILE A 129 3.19 -6.19 6.74
C ILE A 129 2.62 -7.00 7.93
N GLU A 130 2.23 -6.33 9.02
CA GLU A 130 1.61 -6.97 10.20
C GLU A 130 0.34 -7.74 9.81
N ILE A 131 -0.57 -7.08 9.10
CA ILE A 131 -1.82 -7.68 8.61
C ILE A 131 -1.55 -8.94 7.76
N TYR A 132 -0.56 -8.90 6.86
CA TYR A 132 -0.22 -10.07 6.04
C TYR A 132 0.51 -11.17 6.82
N GLY A 133 1.34 -10.79 7.79
CA GLY A 133 2.03 -11.70 8.70
C GLY A 133 1.04 -12.50 9.55
N ASP A 134 0.08 -11.81 10.17
CA ASP A 134 -0.99 -12.41 10.96
C ASP A 134 -1.86 -13.37 10.12
N ALA A 135 -2.09 -13.02 8.86
CA ALA A 135 -2.80 -13.86 7.89
C ALA A 135 -1.94 -15.03 7.33
N LYS A 136 -0.67 -15.17 7.73
CA LYS A 136 0.31 -16.16 7.24
C LYS A 136 0.51 -16.11 5.71
N LEU A 137 0.36 -14.92 5.11
CA LEU A 137 0.49 -14.70 3.67
C LEU A 137 1.92 -14.27 3.31
N HIS A 138 2.88 -15.18 3.50
CA HIS A 138 4.32 -14.97 3.30
C HIS A 138 4.67 -14.34 1.93
N GLU A 139 4.03 -14.77 0.84
CA GLU A 139 4.24 -14.15 -0.47
C GLU A 139 3.83 -12.69 -0.51
N LYS A 140 2.72 -12.33 0.16
CA LYS A 140 2.25 -10.93 0.20
C LYS A 140 3.12 -10.07 1.11
N VAL A 141 3.64 -10.64 2.20
CA VAL A 141 4.65 -10.02 3.05
C VAL A 141 5.88 -9.64 2.23
N LEU A 142 6.44 -10.60 1.48
CA LEU A 142 7.57 -10.33 0.58
C LEU A 142 7.24 -9.29 -0.49
N LYS A 143 6.08 -9.40 -1.15
CA LYS A 143 5.62 -8.43 -2.16
C LYS A 143 5.47 -7.00 -1.60
N THR A 144 5.21 -6.86 -0.31
CA THR A 144 5.06 -5.54 0.33
C THR A 144 6.38 -4.77 0.31
N PHE A 145 7.54 -5.44 0.42
CA PHE A 145 8.85 -4.78 0.27
C PHE A 145 8.98 -4.06 -1.09
N TYR A 146 8.67 -4.77 -2.18
CA TYR A 146 8.72 -4.19 -3.52
C TYR A 146 7.65 -3.11 -3.71
N THR A 147 6.48 -3.30 -3.11
CA THR A 147 5.42 -2.28 -3.11
C THR A 147 5.93 -0.96 -2.49
N ILE A 148 6.63 -1.00 -1.35
CA ILE A 148 7.23 0.21 -0.74
C ILE A 148 8.12 0.96 -1.73
N LEU A 149 8.96 0.22 -2.48
CA LEU A 149 9.83 0.80 -3.50
C LEU A 149 9.05 1.41 -4.67
N GLU A 150 7.97 0.75 -5.10
CA GLU A 150 7.09 1.26 -6.15
C GLU A 150 6.34 2.54 -5.76
N PHE A 151 6.09 2.73 -4.47
CA PHE A 151 5.56 3.97 -3.91
C PHE A 151 6.63 5.06 -3.77
N ASN A 152 7.86 4.81 -4.24
CA ASN A 152 9.02 5.69 -4.10
C ASN A 152 9.37 6.01 -2.63
N ILE A 153 8.99 5.13 -1.70
CA ILE A 153 9.29 5.26 -0.28
C ILE A 153 10.57 4.48 0.01
N LYS A 154 11.47 5.04 0.81
CA LYS A 154 12.65 4.32 1.30
C LYS A 154 12.19 3.29 2.34
N PRO A 155 12.45 1.98 2.14
CA PRO A 155 12.17 0.98 3.16
C PRO A 155 12.92 1.32 4.46
N LEU A 156 12.23 1.20 5.58
CA LEU A 156 12.83 1.33 6.90
C LEU A 156 13.44 -0.01 7.32
N THR A 157 14.48 0.05 8.16
CA THR A 157 15.07 -1.15 8.79
C THR A 157 14.00 -1.98 9.51
N LYS A 158 13.02 -1.33 10.15
CA LYS A 158 11.88 -2.01 10.77
C LYS A 158 11.07 -2.85 9.78
N HIS A 159 10.82 -2.36 8.56
CA HIS A 159 10.09 -3.12 7.54
C HIS A 159 10.87 -4.38 7.16
N LEU A 160 12.17 -4.24 6.92
CA LEU A 160 13.06 -5.32 6.53
C LEU A 160 13.15 -6.39 7.63
N ASN A 161 13.43 -5.98 8.87
CA ASN A 161 13.54 -6.91 9.99
C ASN A 161 12.27 -7.74 10.15
N TYR A 162 11.11 -7.09 10.07
CA TYR A 162 9.84 -7.78 10.28
C TYR A 162 9.45 -8.69 9.12
N ILE A 163 9.73 -8.28 7.87
CA ILE A 163 9.58 -9.16 6.70
C ILE A 163 10.48 -10.39 6.84
N LEU A 164 11.76 -10.20 7.19
CA LEU A 164 12.70 -11.30 7.37
C LEU A 164 12.27 -12.25 8.49
N GLU A 165 11.81 -11.71 9.62
CA GLU A 165 11.27 -12.49 10.74
C GLU A 165 10.14 -13.43 10.30
N ILE A 166 9.16 -12.90 9.55
CA ILE A 166 8.03 -13.69 9.04
C ILE A 166 8.50 -14.72 7.99
N LEU A 167 9.41 -14.35 7.09
CA LEU A 167 9.85 -15.25 6.01
C LEU A 167 10.70 -16.41 6.53
N VAL A 168 11.59 -16.16 7.49
CA VAL A 168 12.47 -17.21 8.06
C VAL A 168 11.69 -18.24 8.87
N ALA A 169 10.53 -17.87 9.42
CA ALA A 169 9.63 -18.80 10.09
C ALA A 169 9.08 -19.89 9.15
N ASN A 170 9.15 -19.70 7.82
CA ASN A 170 8.69 -20.66 6.83
C ASN A 170 9.84 -21.16 5.94
N ARG A 171 10.10 -22.47 5.98
CA ARG A 171 11.20 -23.10 5.24
C ARG A 171 11.19 -22.82 3.73
N ASN A 172 10.01 -22.67 3.15
CA ASN A 172 9.86 -22.39 1.71
C ASN A 172 10.32 -20.96 1.32
N PHE A 173 10.48 -20.07 2.31
CA PHE A 173 10.84 -18.67 2.10
C PHE A 173 12.25 -18.31 2.58
N LEU A 174 13.07 -19.30 2.98
CA LEU A 174 14.46 -19.07 3.40
C LEU A 174 15.32 -18.49 2.28
N GLN A 175 15.20 -19.01 1.06
CA GLN A 175 15.91 -18.48 -0.11
C GLN A 175 15.46 -17.04 -0.43
N PRO A 176 14.15 -16.73 -0.58
CA PRO A 176 13.68 -15.35 -0.71
C PRO A 176 14.12 -14.41 0.41
N ALA A 177 14.16 -14.87 1.66
CA ALA A 177 14.63 -14.07 2.78
C ALA A 177 16.12 -13.75 2.67
N PHE A 178 16.95 -14.73 2.28
CA PHE A 178 18.37 -14.52 2.02
C PHE A 178 18.60 -13.53 0.88
N ASP A 179 17.90 -13.70 -0.25
CA ASP A 179 17.96 -12.78 -1.39
C ASP A 179 17.60 -11.35 -0.99
N LEU A 180 16.53 -11.19 -0.20
CA LEU A 180 16.10 -9.89 0.33
C LEU A 180 17.15 -9.27 1.26
N PHE A 181 17.77 -10.08 2.14
CA PHE A 181 18.81 -9.63 3.05
C PHE A 181 20.07 -9.16 2.31
N SER A 182 20.45 -9.87 1.24
CA SER A 182 21.61 -9.53 0.41
C SER A 182 21.40 -8.34 -0.53
N LEU A 183 20.21 -7.72 -0.57
CA LEU A 183 19.99 -6.56 -1.42
C LEU A 183 20.87 -5.38 -0.97
N PRO A 184 21.47 -4.62 -1.92
CA PRO A 184 22.35 -3.46 -1.62
C PRO A 184 21.68 -2.36 -0.79
N ILE A 185 20.35 -2.38 -0.68
CA ILE A 185 19.54 -1.45 0.13
C ILE A 185 19.85 -1.61 1.63
N ASN A 186 20.27 -2.80 2.07
CA ASN A 186 20.57 -3.10 3.47
C ASN A 186 22.01 -2.73 3.89
N MET A 187 22.88 -2.40 2.92
CA MET A 187 24.31 -2.18 3.17
C MET A 187 24.65 -0.73 3.54
N GLU A 188 23.65 0.15 3.67
CA GLU A 188 23.88 1.54 4.09
C GLU A 188 23.90 1.74 5.62
N SER A 189 23.79 0.67 6.39
CA SER A 189 24.15 0.66 7.81
C SER A 189 25.03 -0.55 8.13
N PRO A 190 26.25 -0.37 8.65
CA PRO A 190 27.05 -1.49 9.12
C PRO A 190 26.28 -2.24 10.21
N PRO A 191 26.35 -3.59 10.26
CA PRO A 191 25.71 -4.37 11.32
C PRO A 191 26.24 -3.88 12.66
N THR A 192 25.37 -3.33 13.51
CA THR A 192 25.73 -3.04 14.90
C THR A 192 25.98 -4.38 15.59
N PRO A 193 27.19 -4.65 16.10
CA PRO A 193 27.44 -5.86 16.85
C PRO A 193 26.54 -5.85 18.10
N SER A 194 25.73 -6.90 18.26
CA SER A 194 25.00 -7.15 19.51
C SER A 194 26.01 -7.27 20.66
N PRO A 195 25.75 -6.68 21.84
CA PRO A 195 26.64 -6.81 22.98
C PRO A 195 26.67 -8.27 23.43
N THR A 196 27.80 -8.93 23.22
CA THR A 196 28.11 -10.23 23.81
C THR A 196 28.12 -10.06 25.33
N THR A 197 27.15 -10.67 26.01
CA THR A 197 27.17 -10.82 27.45
C THR A 197 28.35 -11.72 27.83
N LEU A 198 29.31 -11.17 28.58
CA LEU A 198 30.26 -11.93 29.40
C LEU A 198 29.71 -12.00 30.83
#